data_AF-A0A4Q5NIT9-F1
#
_entry.id   AF-A0A4Q5NIT9-F1
#
_cell.length_a   1.000
_cell.length_b   1.000
_cell.length_c   1.000
_cell.angle_alpha   90.00
_cell.angle_beta   90.00
_cell.angle_gamma   90.00
#
_symmetry.space_group_name_H-M   'P 1'
#
loop_
_entity.id
_entity.type
_entity.pdbx_description
1 polymer ?
#
loop_
_entity_poly.entity_id
_entity_poly.type
_entity_poly.pdbx_seq_one_letter_code
_entity_poly.pdbx_strand_id
1 'polypeptide(L)'
;MTAKHDKFLAALLSMPTIDLAAKIAGISEATAQRYLKEPDFATAYRDARREVVSHSLTALQAACGEAVATLRSVAGDAEAPASSRVSAAKTILEFSMKAVELDDLAARVEAMETLLKEQEEKA
;
A
#
# COMPACT_ATOMS: atom_id res chain seq x y z
N MET A 1 13.73 21.80 10.02
CA MET A 1 13.60 20.76 11.07
C MET A 1 14.84 20.79 11.97
N THR A 2 14.73 20.36 13.23
CA THR A 2 15.87 20.26 14.16
C THR A 2 16.38 18.82 14.19
N ALA A 3 17.62 18.59 14.63
CA ALA A 3 18.17 17.22 14.72
C ALA A 3 17.35 16.27 15.63
N LYS A 4 16.60 16.80 16.60
CA LYS A 4 15.67 16.03 17.43
C LYS A 4 14.36 15.72 16.69
N HIS A 5 13.91 16.60 15.79
CA HIS A 5 12.76 16.34 14.91
C HIS A 5 13.05 15.17 13.97
N ASP A 6 14.19 15.19 13.28
CA ASP A 6 14.53 14.14 12.30
C ASP A 6 14.68 12.77 12.95
N LYS A 7 15.32 12.71 14.13
CA LYS A 7 15.44 11.47 14.92
C LYS A 7 14.09 10.93 15.38
N PHE A 8 13.19 11.80 15.82
CA PHE A 8 11.86 11.39 16.24
C PHE A 8 11.00 10.93 15.07
N LEU A 9 11.09 11.63 13.94
CA LEU A 9 10.44 11.23 12.69
C LEU A 9 10.90 9.84 12.24
N ALA A 10 12.21 9.60 12.19
CA ALA A 10 12.76 8.29 11.84
C ALA A 10 12.32 7.20 12.83
N ALA A 11 12.33 7.49 14.13
CA ALA A 11 11.90 6.55 15.16
C ALA A 11 10.40 6.20 15.06
N LEU A 12 9.54 7.16 14.69
CA LEU A 12 8.11 6.91 14.46
C LEU A 12 7.84 5.96 13.29
N LEU A 13 8.72 5.91 12.30
CA LEU A 13 8.57 5.01 11.15
C LEU A 13 8.97 3.56 11.47
N SER A 14 9.72 3.33 12.56
CA SER A 14 10.25 2.01 12.91
C SER A 14 9.65 1.42 14.19
N MET A 15 9.13 2.25 15.10
CA MET A 15 8.63 1.80 16.41
C MET A 15 7.11 1.64 16.41
N PRO A 16 6.58 0.65 17.15
CA PRO A 16 5.14 0.39 17.20
C PRO A 16 4.36 1.42 18.04
N THR A 17 5.05 2.23 18.86
CA THR A 17 4.40 3.21 19.74
C THR A 17 5.19 4.54 19.80
N ILE A 18 4.45 5.63 20.08
CA ILE A 18 5.01 6.98 20.22
C ILE A 18 5.98 7.08 21.40
N ASP A 19 5.71 6.39 22.51
CA ASP A 19 6.59 6.37 23.69
C ASP A 19 7.95 5.73 23.37
N LEU A 20 7.96 4.60 22.66
CA LEU A 20 9.21 3.98 22.21
C LEU A 20 9.95 4.88 21.22
N ALA A 21 9.24 5.50 20.28
CA ALA A 21 9.84 6.45 19.35
C ALA A 21 10.46 7.66 20.07
N ALA A 22 9.79 8.20 21.10
CA ALA A 22 10.26 9.32 21.90
C ALA A 22 11.54 8.97 22.68
N LYS A 23 11.57 7.76 23.28
CA LYS A 23 12.75 7.21 23.96
C LYS A 23 13.95 7.08 23.02
N ILE A 24 13.75 6.48 21.84
CA ILE A 24 14.80 6.32 20.82
C ILE A 24 15.31 7.69 20.33
N ALA A 25 14.41 8.67 20.19
CA ALA A 25 14.77 10.02 19.78
C ALA A 25 15.37 10.88 20.91
N GLY A 26 15.39 10.38 22.15
CA GLY A 26 15.91 11.10 23.31
C GLY A 26 15.08 12.34 23.68
N ILE A 27 13.76 12.28 23.51
CA ILE A 27 12.83 13.36 23.86
C ILE A 27 11.81 12.91 24.91
N SER A 28 11.28 13.86 25.69
CA SER A 28 10.19 13.57 26.62
C SER A 28 8.87 13.33 25.88
N GLU A 29 7.97 12.59 26.50
CA GLU A 29 6.62 12.35 25.96
C GLU A 29 5.86 13.66 25.69
N ALA A 30 5.97 14.64 26.59
CA ALA A 30 5.38 15.97 26.39
C ALA A 30 5.93 16.68 25.13
N THR A 31 7.21 16.49 24.82
CA THR A 31 7.82 17.05 23.59
C THR A 31 7.35 16.29 22.35
N ALA A 32 7.26 14.97 22.43
CA ALA A 32 6.73 14.12 21.35
C ALA A 32 5.29 14.50 20.99
N GLN A 33 4.44 14.67 22.01
CA GLN A 33 3.05 15.11 21.84
C GLN A 33 2.94 16.52 21.25
N ARG A 34 3.86 17.42 21.62
CA ARG A 34 3.94 18.76 21.01
C ARG A 34 4.30 18.67 19.53
N TYR A 35 5.35 17.94 19.17
CA TYR A 35 5.78 17.77 17.78
C TYR A 35 4.67 17.17 16.91
N LEU A 36 3.93 16.18 17.40
CA LEU A 36 2.81 15.59 16.64
C LEU A 36 1.65 16.57 16.36
N LYS A 37 1.55 17.66 17.12
CA LYS A 37 0.56 18.74 16.92
C LYS A 37 1.10 19.87 16.05
N GLU A 38 2.39 19.91 15.76
CA GLU A 38 3.00 20.91 14.89
C GLU A 38 2.66 20.56 13.42
N PRO A 39 2.00 21.44 12.65
CA PRO A 39 1.53 21.12 11.29
C PRO A 39 2.62 20.65 10.34
N ASP A 40 3.81 21.25 10.44
CA ASP A 40 4.97 20.92 9.61
C ASP A 40 5.47 19.50 9.90
N PHE A 41 5.54 19.12 11.18
CA PHE A 41 5.98 17.79 11.59
C PHE A 41 4.94 16.73 11.24
N ALA A 42 3.66 17.00 11.46
CA ALA A 42 2.57 16.09 11.09
C ALA A 42 2.55 15.83 9.57
N THR A 43 2.84 16.85 8.77
CA THR A 43 2.97 16.72 7.31
C THR A 43 4.20 15.89 6.93
N ALA A 44 5.38 16.22 7.46
CA ALA A 44 6.60 15.45 7.22
C ALA A 44 6.46 13.98 7.63
N TYR A 45 5.77 13.70 8.75
CA TYR A 45 5.50 12.34 9.18
C TYR A 45 4.56 11.58 8.25
N ARG A 46 3.47 12.22 7.81
CA ARG A 46 2.55 11.63 6.83
C ARG A 46 3.26 11.33 5.51
N ASP A 47 4.10 12.23 5.03
CA ASP A 47 4.82 12.09 3.76
C ASP A 47 5.86 10.98 3.85
N ALA A 48 6.68 10.96 4.90
CA ALA A 48 7.66 9.90 5.12
C ALA A 48 7.00 8.52 5.30
N ARG A 49 5.85 8.47 5.99
CA ARG A 49 5.07 7.23 6.12
C ARG A 49 4.51 6.78 4.77
N ARG A 50 4.05 7.71 3.93
CA ARG A 50 3.60 7.40 2.56
C ARG A 50 4.74 6.85 1.73
N GLU A 51 5.95 7.40 1.84
CA GLU A 51 7.13 6.92 1.12
C GLU A 51 7.52 5.49 1.53
N VAL A 52 7.56 5.19 2.82
CA VAL A 52 7.83 3.83 3.33
C VAL A 52 6.79 2.81 2.83
N VAL A 53 5.51 3.18 2.86
CA VAL A 53 4.43 2.34 2.34
C VAL A 53 4.55 2.18 0.81
N SER A 54 4.90 3.25 0.09
CA SER A 54 5.11 3.21 -1.36
C SER A 54 6.20 2.22 -1.73
N HIS A 55 7.32 2.22 -1.01
CA HIS A 55 8.40 1.26 -1.27
C HIS A 55 7.94 -0.20 -1.06
N SER A 56 7.20 -0.44 0.03
CA SER A 56 6.61 -1.75 0.32
C SER A 56 5.62 -2.18 -0.76
N LEU A 57 4.81 -1.25 -1.28
CA LEU A 57 3.86 -1.49 -2.35
C LEU A 57 4.58 -1.84 -3.66
N THR A 58 5.67 -1.16 -4.00
CA THR A 58 6.49 -1.50 -5.16
C THR A 58 7.09 -2.90 -5.04
N ALA A 59 7.62 -3.25 -3.85
CA ALA A 59 8.13 -4.60 -3.60
C ALA A 59 7.03 -5.67 -3.74
N LEU A 60 5.82 -5.38 -3.24
CA LEU A 60 4.67 -6.26 -3.39
C LEU A 60 4.28 -6.44 -4.87
N GLN A 61 4.23 -5.35 -5.64
CA GLN A 61 3.93 -5.39 -7.08
C GLN A 61 4.96 -6.24 -7.85
N ALA A 62 6.24 -6.13 -7.52
CA ALA A 62 7.29 -6.96 -8.10
C ALA A 62 7.06 -8.45 -7.77
N ALA A 63 6.79 -8.78 -6.50
CA ALA A 63 6.49 -10.15 -6.07
C ALA A 63 5.24 -10.73 -6.76
N CYS A 64 4.23 -9.91 -7.02
CA CYS A 64 3.07 -10.32 -7.83
C CYS A 64 3.49 -10.70 -9.26
N GLY A 65 4.38 -9.93 -9.89
CA GLY A 65 4.93 -10.26 -11.21
C GLY A 65 5.70 -11.59 -11.22
N GLU A 66 6.52 -11.82 -10.21
CA GLU A 66 7.25 -13.10 -10.02
C GLU A 66 6.29 -14.29 -9.80
N ALA A 67 5.22 -14.10 -9.03
CA ALA A 67 4.19 -15.10 -8.83
C ALA A 67 3.49 -15.46 -10.15
N VAL A 68 3.15 -14.46 -10.97
CA VAL A 68 2.57 -14.68 -12.31
C VAL A 68 3.54 -15.44 -13.21
N ALA A 69 4.83 -15.09 -13.20
CA ALA A 69 5.86 -15.82 -13.96
C ALA A 69 5.96 -17.28 -13.51
N THR A 70 5.90 -17.53 -12.21
CA THR A 70 5.90 -18.88 -11.63
C THR A 70 4.69 -19.70 -12.08
N LEU A 71 3.48 -19.13 -11.99
CA LEU A 71 2.26 -19.78 -12.47
C LEU A 71 2.34 -20.13 -13.96
N ARG A 72 2.85 -19.21 -14.79
CA ARG A 72 3.04 -19.45 -16.23
C ARG A 72 4.04 -20.58 -16.49
N SER A 73 5.15 -20.59 -15.75
CA SER A 73 6.15 -21.65 -15.84
C SER A 73 5.56 -23.01 -15.49
N VAL A 74 4.87 -23.13 -14.36
CA VAL A 74 4.25 -24.39 -13.91
C VAL A 74 3.16 -24.85 -14.87
N ALA A 75 2.34 -23.95 -15.41
CA ALA A 75 1.29 -24.31 -16.37
C ALA A 75 1.87 -24.86 -17.69
N GLY A 76 3.01 -24.32 -18.14
CA GLY A 76 3.69 -24.70 -19.38
C GLY A 76 4.67 -25.87 -19.26
N ASP A 77 5.04 -26.27 -18.05
CA ASP A 77 5.99 -27.36 -17.80
C ASP A 77 5.37 -28.72 -18.14
N ALA A 78 5.94 -29.43 -19.12
CA ALA A 78 5.46 -30.75 -19.54
C ALA A 78 5.78 -31.86 -18.54
N GLU A 79 6.83 -31.70 -17.73
CA GLU A 79 7.28 -32.68 -16.74
C GLU A 79 6.58 -32.50 -15.39
N ALA A 80 5.94 -31.34 -15.16
CA ALA A 80 5.15 -31.11 -13.97
C ALA A 80 3.89 -31.99 -13.92
N PRO A 81 3.44 -32.42 -12.72
CA PRO A 81 2.19 -33.17 -12.58
C PRO A 81 1.01 -32.46 -13.23
N ALA A 82 0.17 -33.20 -13.95
CA ALA A 82 -0.99 -32.65 -14.66
C ALA A 82 -1.90 -31.80 -13.76
N SER A 83 -2.09 -32.22 -12.51
CA SER A 83 -2.87 -31.48 -11.50
C SER A 83 -2.25 -30.11 -11.18
N SER A 84 -0.92 -30.02 -11.05
CA SER A 84 -0.20 -28.76 -10.80
C SER A 84 -0.34 -27.80 -11.97
N ARG A 85 -0.21 -28.32 -13.20
CA ARG A 85 -0.37 -27.54 -14.43
C ARG A 85 -1.78 -26.99 -14.58
N VAL A 86 -2.80 -27.83 -14.36
CA VAL A 86 -4.22 -27.44 -14.37
C VAL A 86 -4.52 -26.42 -13.28
N SER A 87 -3.96 -26.59 -12.08
CA SER A 87 -4.16 -25.66 -10.97
C SER A 87 -3.56 -24.29 -11.29
N ALA A 88 -2.32 -24.24 -11.82
CA ALA A 88 -1.68 -23.00 -12.22
C ALA A 88 -2.46 -22.28 -13.34
N ALA A 89 -2.88 -23.02 -14.38
CA ALA A 89 -3.69 -22.48 -15.47
C ALA A 89 -5.05 -21.94 -14.96
N LYS A 90 -5.73 -22.70 -14.08
CA LYS A 90 -6.98 -22.29 -13.44
C LYS A 90 -6.80 -21.00 -12.65
N THR A 91 -5.75 -20.90 -11.82
CA THR A 91 -5.46 -19.70 -11.03
C THR A 91 -5.23 -18.48 -11.94
N ILE A 92 -4.49 -18.62 -13.05
CA ILE A 92 -4.31 -17.54 -14.02
C ILE A 92 -5.66 -17.07 -14.59
N LEU A 93 -6.51 -18.00 -15.01
CA LEU A 93 -7.82 -17.67 -15.57
C LEU A 93 -8.74 -16.99 -14.54
N GLU A 94 -8.79 -17.51 -13.30
CA GLU A 94 -9.60 -16.94 -12.22
C GLU A 94 -9.21 -15.49 -11.89
N PHE A 95 -7.91 -15.20 -11.77
CA PHE A 95 -7.47 -13.82 -11.51
C PHE A 95 -7.68 -12.90 -12.72
N SER A 96 -7.57 -13.43 -13.94
CA SER A 96 -7.85 -12.66 -15.16
C SER A 96 -9.33 -12.25 -15.24
N MET A 97 -10.24 -13.17 -14.92
CA MET A 97 -11.69 -12.88 -14.88
C MET A 97 -12.02 -11.87 -13.78
N LYS A 98 -11.47 -12.05 -12.57
CA LYS A 98 -11.67 -11.11 -11.46
C LYS A 98 -11.15 -9.71 -11.77
N ALA A 99 -10.03 -9.59 -12.48
CA ALA A 99 -9.50 -8.29 -12.89
C ALA A 99 -10.48 -7.55 -13.81
N VAL A 100 -11.06 -8.24 -14.81
CA VAL A 100 -12.07 -7.67 -15.70
C VAL A 100 -13.33 -7.25 -14.94
N GLU A 101 -13.79 -8.08 -14.00
CA GLU A 101 -14.96 -7.75 -13.15
C GLU A 101 -14.70 -6.53 -12.27
N LEU A 102 -13.49 -6.39 -11.70
CA LEU A 102 -13.11 -5.24 -10.89
C LEU A 102 -13.00 -3.96 -11.72
N ASP A 103 -12.45 -4.04 -12.93
CA ASP A 103 -12.34 -2.90 -13.84
C ASP A 103 -13.73 -2.41 -14.30
N ASP A 104 -14.65 -3.33 -14.63
CA ASP A 104 -16.05 -2.98 -14.95
C ASP A 104 -16.75 -2.32 -13.76
N LEU A 105 -16.58 -2.87 -12.55
CA LEU A 105 -17.16 -2.29 -11.34
C LEU A 105 -16.61 -0.90 -11.06
N ALA A 106 -15.29 -0.69 -11.21
CA ALA A 106 -14.66 0.61 -11.03
C ALA A 106 -15.19 1.65 -12.03
N ALA A 107 -15.31 1.29 -13.31
CA ALA A 107 -15.87 2.17 -14.34
C ALA A 107 -17.33 2.55 -14.05
N ARG A 108 -18.13 1.61 -13.54
CA ARG A 108 -19.52 1.86 -13.13
C ARG A 108 -19.61 2.79 -11.93
N VAL A 109 -18.72 2.64 -10.94
CA VAL A 109 -18.65 3.55 -9.78
C VAL A 109 -18.27 4.96 -10.22
N GLU A 110 -17.26 5.12 -11.07
CA GLU A 110 -16.83 6.42 -11.59
C GLU A 110 -17.95 7.13 -12.38
N ALA A 111 -18.70 6.38 -13.19
CA ALA A 111 -19.88 6.91 -13.89
C ALA A 111 -20.95 7.41 -12.90
N MET A 112 -21.21 6.66 -11.82
CA MET A 112 -22.16 7.07 -10.78
C MET A 112 -21.68 8.31 -10.02
N GLU A 113 -20.39 8.38 -9.65
CA GLU A 113 -19.80 9.53 -8.98
C GLU A 113 -19.87 10.80 -9.84
N THR A 114 -19.71 10.65 -11.16
CA THR A 114 -19.85 11.76 -12.11
C THR A 114 -21.29 12.26 -12.19
N LEU A 115 -22.26 11.35 -12.33
CA LEU A 115 -23.68 11.71 -12.36
C LEU A 115 -24.14 12.39 -11.07
N LEU A 116 -23.64 11.94 -9.92
CA LEU A 116 -23.97 12.55 -8.64
C LEU A 116 -23.47 14.00 -8.55
N LYS A 117 -22.21 14.26 -8.96
CA LYS A 117 -21.65 15.62 -9.03
C LYS A 117 -22.48 16.53 -9.95
N GLU A 118 -22.87 16.03 -11.12
CA GLU A 118 -23.71 16.80 -12.05
C GLU A 118 -25.12 17.11 -11.48
N GLN A 119 -25.65 16.25 -10.62
CA GLN A 119 -26.94 16.50 -9.95
C GLN A 119 -26.80 17.54 -8.84
N GLU A 120 -25.71 17.51 -8.08
CA GLU A 120 -25.40 18.51 -7.05
C GLU A 120 -25.17 19.90 -7.66
N GLU A 121 -24.54 19.98 -8.84
CA GLU A 121 -24.33 21.25 -9.55
C GLU A 121 -25.60 21.85 -10.17
N LYS A 122 -26.64 21.03 -10.37
CA LYS A 122 -27.94 21.44 -10.94
C LYS A 122 -28.99 21.79 -9.89
N ALA A 123 -28.73 21.50 -8.60
CA ALA A 123 -29.63 21.74 -7.47
C ALA A 123 -29.33 23.07 -6.77
#